data_AF-A0A381USW5-F1
#
_entry.id   AF-A0A381USW5-F1
#
_cell.length_a   1.000
_cell.length_b   1.000
_cell.length_c   1.000
_cell.angle_alpha   90.00
_cell.angle_beta   90.00
_cell.angle_gamma   90.00
#
_symmetry.space_group_name_H-M   'P 1'
#
loop_
_entity.id
_entity.type
_entity.pdbx_description
1 polymer ?
#
loop_
_entity_poly.entity_id
_entity_poly.type
_entity_poly.pdbx_seq_one_letter_code
_entity_poly.pdbx_strand_id
1 'polypeptide(L)' 'MPVYEYQCEKCKEVMEVLQKVSDEPLTECEKCGGKVEKLFNSMNFHLYGPGFHSTDNKRKYLK' A
#
# COMPACT_ATOMS: atom_id res chain seq x y z
N MET A 1 6.13 13.97 -1.54
CA MET A 1 6.55 12.65 -2.07
C MET A 1 5.79 11.59 -1.31
N PRO A 2 5.20 10.59 -1.99
CA PRO A 2 4.57 9.47 -1.29
C PRO A 2 5.62 8.63 -0.55
N VAL A 3 5.19 7.98 0.53
CA VAL A 3 5.96 6.95 1.23
C VAL A 3 5.42 5.60 0.76
N TYR A 4 6.32 4.69 0.43
CA TYR A 4 5.97 3.31 0.10
C TYR A 4 6.57 2.37 1.13
N GLU A 5 5.78 1.38 1.53
CA GLU A 5 6.23 0.29 2.38
C GLU A 5 6.73 -0.86 1.50
N TYR A 6 7.85 -1.45 1.90
CA TYR A 6 8.40 -2.65 1.29
C TYR A 6 8.64 -3.70 2.38
N GLN A 7 8.39 -4.97 2.06
CA GLN A 7 8.71 -6.10 2.92
C GLN A 7 9.80 -6.94 2.28
N CYS A 8 10.83 -7.31 3.05
CA CYS A 8 11.82 -8.26 2.57
C CYS A 8 11.34 -9.71 2.73
N GLU A 9 11.51 -10.54 1.71
CA GLU A 9 11.12 -11.95 1.77
C GLU A 9 12.01 -12.78 2.73
N LYS A 10 13.28 -12.38 2.91
CA LYS A 10 14.26 -13.11 3.73
C LYS A 10 14.14 -12.78 5.21
N CYS A 11 14.27 -11.50 5.58
CA CYS A 11 14.26 -11.07 6.98
C CYS A 11 12.86 -10.68 7.47
N LYS A 12 11.86 -10.60 6.59
CA LYS A 12 10.47 -10.17 6.88
C LYS A 12 10.34 -8.78 7.51
N GLU A 13 11.42 -7.99 7.50
CA GLU A 13 11.36 -6.62 7.96
C GLU A 13 10.61 -5.74 6.97
N VAL A 14 9.84 -4.81 7.53
CA VAL A 14 9.12 -3.78 6.80
C VAL A 14 9.93 -2.50 6.86
N MET A 15 10.08 -1.84 5.71
CA MET A 15 10.80 -0.58 5.58
C MET A 15 9.95 0.44 4.82
N GLU A 16 10.04 1.69 5.27
CA GLU A 16 9.31 2.82 4.71
C GLU A 16 10.27 3.69 3.90
N VAL A 17 9.99 3.83 2.61
CA VAL A 17 10.86 4.53 1.66
C VAL A 17 10.12 5.72 1.05
N LEU A 18 10.68 6.91 1.21
CA LEU A 18 10.25 8.12 0.52
C LEU A 18 10.68 8.05 -0.95
N GLN A 19 9.73 7.83 -1.86
CA GLN A 19 10.03 7.61 -3.27
C GLN A 19 9.15 8.51 -4.14
N LYS A 20 9.66 9.01 -5.26
CA LYS A 20 8.78 9.66 -6.25
C LYS A 20 8.03 8.59 -7.02
N VAL A 21 6.84 8.93 -7.49
CA VAL A 21 6.02 8.04 -8.31
C VAL A 21 6.75 7.66 -9.62
N SER A 22 7.63 8.53 -10.11
CA SER A 22 8.39 8.33 -11.35
C SER A 22 9.69 7.54 -11.16
N ASP A 23 10.12 7.27 -9.93
CA ASP A 23 11.37 6.53 -9.67
C ASP A 23 11.14 5.01 -9.73
N GLU A 24 12.18 4.26 -10.05
CA GLU A 24 12.13 2.79 -10.13
C GLU A 24 11.96 2.14 -8.75
N PRO A 25 11.08 1.14 -8.59
CA PRO A 25 10.78 0.52 -7.30
C PRO A 25 12.02 -0.16 -6.70
N LEU A 26 12.13 -0.09 -5.37
CA LEU A 26 13.23 -0.73 -4.66
C LEU A 26 13.11 -2.26 -4.80
N THR A 27 14.21 -2.92 -5.16
CA THR A 27 14.27 -4.38 -5.39
C THR A 27 15.14 -5.11 -4.37
N GLU A 28 15.97 -4.38 -3.62
CA GLU A 28 16.92 -4.92 -2.65
C GLU A 28 16.68 -4.39 -1.24
N CYS A 29 16.85 -5.26 -0.24
CA CYS A 29 16.76 -4.91 1.17
C CYS A 29 18.09 -4.36 1.69
N GLU A 30 18.08 -3.17 2.27
CA GLU A 30 19.30 -2.53 2.82
C GLU A 30 19.96 -3.32 3.96
N LYS A 31 19.22 -4.19 4.66
CA LYS A 31 19.76 -4.97 5.79
C LYS A 31 20.36 -6.31 5.40
N CYS A 32 19.85 -6.96 4.36
CA CYS A 32 20.23 -8.35 4.05
C CYS A 32 20.50 -8.63 2.57
N GLY A 33 20.34 -7.64 1.68
CA GLY A 33 20.44 -7.82 0.23
C GLY A 33 19.43 -8.82 -0.34
N GLY A 34 18.35 -9.11 0.41
CA GLY A 34 17.26 -9.95 -0.05
C GLY A 34 16.35 -9.19 -1.01
N LYS A 35 15.55 -9.95 -1.77
CA LYS A 35 14.51 -9.38 -2.61
C LYS A 35 13.41 -8.78 -1.72
N VAL A 36 12.86 -7.66 -2.17
CA VAL A 36 11.78 -6.94 -1.47
C VAL A 36 10.56 -6.80 -2.35
N GLU A 37 9.40 -6.83 -1.73
CA GLU A 37 8.12 -6.65 -2.39
C GLU A 37 7.42 -5.43 -1.81
N LYS A 38 6.73 -4.68 -2.66
CA LYS A 38 5.98 -3.51 -2.24
C LYS A 38 4.73 -3.94 -1.47
N LEU A 39 4.62 -3.49 -0.23
CA LEU A 39 3.45 -3.71 0.60
C LEU A 39 2.36 -2.73 0.19
N PHE A 40 1.24 -3.27 -0.28
CA PHE A 40 0.01 -2.51 -0.46
C PHE A 40 -0.88 -2.76 0.75
N ASN A 41 -1.03 -1.72 1.59
CA ASN A 41 -1.99 -1.78 2.68
C ASN A 41 -3.42 -1.84 2.10
N SER A 42 -4.31 -2.57 2.76
CA SER A 42 -5.73 -2.68 2.40
C SER A 42 -6.47 -1.37 2.74
N MET A 43 -6.21 -0.32 1.97
CA MET A 43 -6.92 0.95 2.11
C MET A 43 -8.28 0.88 1.43
N ASN A 44 -9.33 1.21 2.18
CA ASN A 44 -10.65 1.44 1.63
C ASN A 44 -10.66 2.83 0.99
N PHE A 45 -10.91 2.89 -0.31
CA PHE A 45 -11.07 4.15 -1.02
C PHE A 45 -12.54 4.38 -1.35
N HIS A 46 -13.04 5.59 -1.06
CA HIS A 46 -14.39 6.01 -1.40
C HIS A 46 -14.34 6.92 -2.62
N LEU A 47 -15.05 6.54 -3.68
CA LEU A 47 -15.14 7.33 -4.90
C LEU A 47 -16.46 8.10 -4.90
N TYR A 48 -16.38 9.43 -4.89
CA TYR A 48 -17.53 10.32 -4.97
C TYR A 48 -17.59 10.94 -6.36
N GLY A 49 -18.67 10.68 -7.12
CA GLY A 49 -18.88 11.28 -8.43
C GLY A 49 -20.20 10.84 -9.07
N PRO A 50 -20.80 11.66 -9.95
CA PRO A 50 -22.00 11.26 -10.70
C PRO A 50 -21.64 10.06 -11.59
N GLY A 51 -22.19 8.88 -11.27
CA GLY A 51 -21.86 7.60 -11.90
C GLY A 51 -21.26 6.55 -10.96
N PHE A 52 -20.73 6.96 -9.79
CA PHE A 52 -20.34 6.04 -8.72
C PHE A 52 -21.55 5.79 -7.80
N HIS A 53 -22.33 4.74 -8.08
CA HIS A 53 -23.32 4.27 -7.13
C HIS A 53 -22.63 3.45 -6.03
N SER A 54 -22.53 4.03 -4.83
CA SER A 54 -22.15 3.32 -3.61
C SER A 54 -23.23 2.30 -3.26
N THR A 55 -23.22 1.12 -3.89
CA THR A 55 -24.22 0.08 -3.65
C THR A 55 -24.03 -0.65 -2.31
N ASP A 56 -22.85 -0.55 -1.67
CA ASP A 56 -22.50 -1.33 -0.48
C ASP A 56 -21.94 -0.48 0.69
N ASN A 57 -22.39 0.77 0.87
CA ASN A 57 -22.09 1.53 2.09
C ASN A 57 -23.27 1.51 3.08
N LYS A 58 -23.89 0.34 3.31
CA LYS A 58 -24.91 0.20 4.35
C LYS A 58 -24.23 -0.20 5.65
N ARG A 59 -23.98 0.78 6.53
CA ARG A 59 -23.73 0.53 7.95
C ARG A 59 -24.90 -0.26 8.53
N LYS A 60 -24.75 -1.58 8.67
CA LYS A 60 -25.61 -2.40 9.53
C LYS A 60 -25.16 -2.21 10.99
N TYR A 61 -25.45 -1.04 11.54
CA TYR A 61 -25.41 -0.83 12.99
C TYR A 61 -26.64 -0.04 13.38
N LEU A 62 -27.74 -0.75 13.59
CA LEU A 62 -28.90 -0.35 14.37
C LEU A 62 -29.74 -1.61 14.63
N LYS A 63 -29.32 -2.38 15.64
CA LYS A 63 -30.18 -3.03 16.64
C LYS A 63 -29.30 -3.67 17.71
#